data_AF-A0A2H5R167-F1
#
_entry.id   AF-A0A2H5R167-F1
#
_cell.length_a   1.000
_cell.length_b   1.000
_cell.length_c   1.000
_cell.angle_alpha   90.00
_cell.angle_beta   90.00
_cell.angle_gamma   90.00
#
_symmetry.space_group_name_H-M   'P 1'
#
loop_
_entity.id
_entity.type
_entity.pdbx_description
1 polymer ?
#
loop_
_entity_poly.entity_id
_entity_poly.type
_entity_poly.pdbx_seq_one_letter_code
_entity_poly.pdbx_strand_id
1 'polypeptide(L)'
;MVIENEYCEKCNEKYTSTFNKWWCKSCQINDLKKNFTNWTSRNITIDNFIQMMQLKINSRYDIIFEWIPYNQFSNIKEIGKGGFATIYSATWKDGPLSYDCEYIRDKKKVALKQLYNSENITIEFLNEVKGYSIGIFKYVLSIYGISQNPDTKNYVMVLDYAEGGDLYNWVNKYYNKLDWLYNIKALLSIIEGLEIVHQENMVHRDFHTGNILSMYNTLDNYIICVSDMGLCGKVDSTDKTEIYGVMPYVAPEVLRGKPYTQAADIYSFGMIMYYVATGRKPFCNCAHDEILVLDICKGIRPEINEPEAPKCYIDLMKRCWNSNPNNRPKATEIKELIELFYDSYSSNLKSEKDELLSFDINEQFEKAEEYKESNFLFLEEKRQSATHPQAVYTSRLLNPFTKDLPKYDLNSECLDCELFISSNNFIYYKQLN
;
A
#
# COMPACT_ATOMS: atom_id res chain seq x y z
N MET A 1 -18.68 -2.42 45.80
CA MET A 1 -18.01 -3.17 44.72
C MET A 1 -19.11 -3.64 43.78
N VAL A 2 -19.41 -2.87 42.72
CA VAL A 2 -20.41 -3.30 41.73
C VAL A 2 -19.72 -4.37 40.91
N ILE A 3 -20.19 -5.62 41.02
CA ILE A 3 -19.75 -6.69 40.13
C ILE A 3 -20.30 -6.34 38.76
N GLU A 4 -19.47 -5.71 37.96
CA GLU A 4 -19.77 -5.36 36.60
C GLU A 4 -19.96 -6.65 35.78
N ASN A 5 -21.18 -6.90 35.30
CA ASN A 5 -21.54 -8.15 34.63
C ASN A 5 -20.67 -8.38 33.37
N GLU A 6 -19.82 -9.41 33.38
CA GLU A 6 -18.88 -9.73 32.29
C GLU A 6 -19.54 -10.53 31.14
N TYR A 7 -20.78 -10.97 31.34
CA TYR A 7 -21.50 -11.86 30.43
C TYR A 7 -22.62 -11.13 29.71
N CYS A 8 -22.85 -11.49 28.45
CA CYS A 8 -23.93 -10.96 27.65
C CYS A 8 -25.28 -11.46 28.13
N GLU A 9 -26.21 -10.55 28.41
CA GLU A 9 -27.55 -10.90 28.89
C GLU A 9 -28.37 -11.70 27.87
N LYS A 10 -28.06 -11.59 26.58
CA LYS A 10 -28.78 -12.28 25.50
C LYS A 10 -28.33 -13.73 25.30
N CYS A 11 -27.03 -14.01 25.39
CA CYS A 11 -26.47 -15.32 25.05
C CYS A 11 -25.61 -15.95 26.14
N ASN A 12 -25.42 -15.26 27.27
CA ASN A 12 -24.62 -15.68 28.42
C ASN A 12 -23.14 -15.97 28.11
N GLU A 13 -22.64 -15.49 26.97
CA GLU A 13 -21.23 -15.55 26.60
C GLU A 13 -20.46 -14.35 27.16
N LYS A 14 -19.18 -14.51 27.46
CA LYS A 14 -18.34 -13.41 27.93
C LYS A 14 -18.22 -12.32 26.85
N TYR A 15 -18.35 -11.05 27.24
CA TYR A 15 -18.12 -9.94 26.31
C TYR A 15 -16.66 -9.93 25.82
N THR A 16 -16.45 -9.62 24.53
CA THR A 16 -15.12 -9.44 23.94
C THR A 16 -14.42 -8.16 24.39
N SER A 17 -15.18 -7.18 24.89
CA SER A 17 -14.66 -5.96 25.51
C SER A 17 -15.47 -5.62 26.76
N THR A 18 -14.78 -5.35 27.86
CA THR A 18 -15.40 -4.92 29.12
C THR A 18 -15.95 -3.50 29.05
N PHE A 19 -15.48 -2.69 28.10
CA PHE A 19 -15.88 -1.29 27.92
C PHE A 19 -17.17 -1.12 27.09
N ASN A 20 -17.57 -2.13 26.30
CA ASN A 20 -18.65 -1.99 25.34
C ASN A 20 -19.69 -3.12 25.45
N LYS A 21 -20.34 -3.18 26.62
CA LYS A 21 -21.36 -4.21 26.97
C LYS A 21 -22.68 -4.09 26.20
N TRP A 22 -22.76 -3.18 25.22
CA TRP A 22 -23.94 -2.90 24.40
C TRP A 22 -23.87 -3.67 23.06
N TRP A 23 -22.72 -4.30 22.80
CA TRP A 23 -22.47 -5.14 21.64
C TRP A 23 -21.85 -6.47 22.07
N CYS A 24 -22.34 -7.58 21.53
CA CYS A 24 -21.80 -8.91 21.77
C CYS A 24 -21.42 -9.56 20.44
N LYS A 25 -20.13 -9.84 20.25
CA LYS A 25 -19.60 -10.53 19.06
C LYS A 25 -20.37 -11.82 18.76
N SER A 26 -20.55 -12.67 19.76
CA SER A 26 -21.24 -13.96 19.60
C SER A 26 -22.70 -13.78 19.17
N CYS A 27 -23.41 -12.81 19.74
CA CYS A 27 -24.77 -12.48 19.29
C CYS A 27 -24.79 -11.99 17.84
N GLN A 28 -23.92 -11.04 17.47
CA GLN A 28 -23.87 -10.51 16.12
C GLN A 28 -23.58 -11.61 15.09
N ILE A 29 -22.58 -12.46 15.34
CA ILE A 29 -22.25 -13.58 14.46
C ILE A 29 -23.43 -14.56 14.35
N ASN A 30 -24.11 -14.87 15.45
CA ASN A 30 -25.27 -15.76 15.43
C ASN A 30 -26.46 -15.16 14.67
N ASP A 31 -26.70 -13.85 14.78
CA ASP A 31 -27.74 -13.15 14.04
C ASP A 31 -27.44 -13.12 12.54
N LEU A 32 -26.18 -12.89 12.15
CA LEU A 32 -25.73 -12.98 10.76
C LEU A 32 -25.95 -14.38 10.18
N LYS A 33 -25.61 -15.43 10.94
CA LYS A 33 -25.85 -16.84 10.54
C LYS A 33 -27.34 -17.13 10.33
N LYS A 34 -28.22 -16.62 11.19
CA LYS A 34 -29.68 -16.84 11.09
C LYS A 34 -30.29 -16.12 9.88
N ASN A 35 -29.80 -14.92 9.57
CA ASN A 35 -30.35 -14.07 8.50
C ASN A 35 -29.71 -14.31 7.12
N PHE A 36 -28.83 -15.31 7.00
CA PHE A 36 -28.02 -15.56 5.80
C PHE A 36 -28.82 -15.80 4.52
N THR A 37 -30.02 -16.37 4.61
CA THR A 37 -30.88 -16.63 3.44
C THR A 37 -31.19 -15.38 2.62
N ASN A 38 -31.03 -14.19 3.19
CA ASN A 38 -31.28 -12.92 2.52
C ASN A 38 -30.11 -12.41 1.65
N TRP A 39 -28.92 -13.04 1.73
CA TRP A 39 -27.68 -12.58 1.08
C TRP A 39 -26.99 -13.65 0.22
N THR A 40 -27.73 -14.64 -0.27
CA THR A 40 -27.14 -15.68 -1.11
C THR A 40 -26.79 -15.15 -2.51
N SER A 41 -25.57 -15.49 -2.95
CA SER A 41 -25.10 -15.28 -4.32
C SER A 41 -25.62 -16.33 -5.30
N ARG A 42 -26.31 -17.37 -4.81
CA ARG A 42 -26.62 -18.62 -5.52
C ARG A 42 -25.38 -19.43 -5.92
N ASN A 43 -24.20 -19.09 -5.40
CA ASN A 43 -22.96 -19.82 -5.55
C ASN A 43 -22.45 -20.24 -4.15
N ILE A 44 -22.47 -21.56 -3.88
CA ILE A 44 -22.11 -22.10 -2.57
C ILE A 44 -20.68 -21.73 -2.14
N THR A 45 -19.75 -21.59 -3.07
CA THR A 45 -18.36 -21.23 -2.79
C THR A 45 -18.26 -19.78 -2.31
N ILE A 46 -18.96 -18.85 -2.98
CA ILE A 46 -19.03 -17.44 -2.58
C ILE A 46 -19.75 -17.32 -1.23
N ASP A 47 -20.87 -18.03 -1.07
CA ASP A 47 -21.66 -17.98 0.16
C ASP A 47 -20.85 -18.46 1.37
N ASN A 48 -20.09 -19.56 1.23
CA ASN A 48 -19.17 -20.04 2.26
C ASN A 48 -18.03 -19.05 2.53
N PHE A 49 -17.50 -18.40 1.48
CA PHE A 49 -16.45 -17.40 1.63
C PHE A 49 -16.93 -16.14 2.37
N ILE A 50 -18.15 -15.66 2.08
CA ILE A 50 -18.77 -14.54 2.79
C ILE A 50 -18.90 -14.86 4.28
N GLN A 51 -19.37 -16.07 4.62
CA GLN A 51 -19.44 -16.51 6.02
C GLN A 51 -18.06 -16.50 6.69
N MET A 52 -17.04 -17.01 6.00
CA MET A 52 -15.66 -16.98 6.50
C MET A 52 -15.18 -15.54 6.76
N MET A 53 -15.50 -14.58 5.88
CA MET A 53 -15.16 -13.16 6.09
C MET A 53 -15.93 -12.56 7.27
N GLN A 54 -17.23 -12.83 7.40
CA GLN A 54 -18.05 -12.35 8.51
C GLN A 54 -17.59 -12.89 9.88
N LEU A 55 -17.00 -14.09 9.93
CA LEU A 55 -16.42 -14.64 11.17
C LEU A 55 -15.17 -13.89 11.65
N LYS A 56 -14.54 -13.07 10.81
CA LYS A 56 -13.38 -12.24 11.18
C LYS A 56 -13.77 -10.98 11.97
N ILE A 57 -15.07 -10.67 12.09
CA ILE A 57 -15.56 -9.51 12.85
C ILE A 57 -15.09 -9.61 14.31
N ASN A 58 -14.42 -8.56 14.78
CA ASN A 58 -13.86 -8.43 16.12
C ASN A 58 -14.30 -7.15 16.83
N SER A 59 -14.83 -6.17 16.10
CA SER A 59 -15.33 -4.90 16.61
C SER A 59 -16.76 -4.63 16.13
N ARG A 60 -17.52 -3.85 16.91
CA ARG A 60 -18.86 -3.38 16.49
C ARG A 60 -18.81 -2.50 15.24
N TYR A 61 -17.66 -1.90 14.97
CA TYR A 61 -17.40 -1.02 13.82
C TYR A 61 -16.83 -1.77 12.62
N ASP A 62 -16.61 -3.09 12.71
CA ASP A 62 -16.17 -3.83 11.54
C ASP A 62 -17.31 -3.91 10.52
N ILE A 63 -16.93 -3.78 9.25
CA ILE A 63 -17.78 -3.93 8.10
C ILE A 63 -18.32 -5.35 8.05
N ILE A 64 -19.63 -5.44 7.90
CA ILE A 64 -20.29 -6.71 7.58
C ILE A 64 -20.06 -6.95 6.10
N PHE A 65 -19.26 -7.98 5.78
CA PHE A 65 -18.96 -8.35 4.40
C PHE A 65 -20.18 -9.04 3.76
N GLU A 66 -20.61 -8.58 2.59
CA GLU A 66 -21.89 -9.00 1.99
C GLU A 66 -21.74 -9.49 0.53
N TRP A 67 -22.70 -10.30 0.08
CA TRP A 67 -23.03 -10.36 -1.34
C TRP A 67 -23.92 -9.17 -1.69
N ILE A 68 -23.54 -8.41 -2.70
CA ILE A 68 -24.26 -7.18 -3.08
C ILE A 68 -24.83 -7.37 -4.48
N PRO A 69 -26.17 -7.49 -4.64
CA PRO A 69 -26.79 -7.60 -5.96
C PRO A 69 -26.41 -6.41 -6.85
N TYR A 70 -25.99 -6.67 -8.09
CA TYR A 70 -25.43 -5.62 -8.96
C TYR A 70 -26.42 -4.48 -9.26
N ASN A 71 -27.73 -4.74 -9.23
CA ASN A 71 -28.79 -3.74 -9.42
C ASN A 71 -28.89 -2.69 -8.27
N GLN A 72 -28.16 -2.91 -7.17
CA GLN A 72 -27.97 -1.96 -6.08
C GLN A 72 -27.07 -0.78 -6.46
N PHE A 73 -26.28 -0.93 -7.53
CA PHE A 73 -25.41 0.12 -8.02
C PHE A 73 -26.10 1.00 -9.05
N SER A 74 -25.81 2.30 -8.99
CA SER A 74 -26.28 3.31 -9.92
C SER A 74 -25.20 4.36 -10.14
N ASN A 75 -25.34 5.21 -11.17
CA ASN A 75 -24.33 6.21 -11.53
C ASN A 75 -22.93 5.61 -11.74
N ILE A 76 -22.88 4.41 -12.35
CA ILE A 76 -21.63 3.68 -12.59
C ILE A 76 -20.82 4.45 -13.64
N LYS A 77 -19.59 4.86 -13.29
CA LYS A 77 -18.68 5.59 -14.17
C LYS A 77 -17.29 4.98 -14.09
N GLU A 78 -16.68 4.65 -15.21
CA GLU A 78 -15.28 4.23 -15.26
C GLU A 78 -14.39 5.38 -14.77
N ILE A 79 -13.47 5.07 -13.86
CA ILE A 79 -12.52 6.05 -13.28
C ILE A 79 -11.07 5.63 -13.46
N GLY A 80 -10.80 4.40 -13.87
CA GLY A 80 -9.45 3.93 -14.11
C GLY A 80 -9.44 2.56 -14.76
N LYS A 81 -8.40 2.31 -15.56
CA LYS A 81 -8.19 1.04 -16.24
C LYS A 81 -6.74 0.60 -16.04
N GLY A 82 -6.54 -0.52 -15.37
CA GLY A 82 -5.24 -1.14 -15.15
C GLY A 82 -5.00 -2.35 -16.05
N GLY A 83 -3.87 -3.02 -15.83
CA GLY A 83 -3.50 -4.24 -16.55
C GLY A 83 -4.38 -5.45 -16.21
N PHE A 84 -4.95 -5.49 -15.00
CA PHE A 84 -5.70 -6.64 -14.48
C PHE A 84 -7.18 -6.36 -14.22
N ALA A 85 -7.57 -5.08 -14.13
CA ALA A 85 -8.92 -4.68 -13.74
C ALA A 85 -9.33 -3.34 -14.35
N THR A 86 -10.65 -3.13 -14.42
CA THR A 86 -11.25 -1.80 -14.60
C THR A 86 -11.91 -1.37 -13.29
N ILE A 87 -11.70 -0.12 -12.92
CA ILE A 87 -12.25 0.50 -11.70
C ILE A 87 -13.37 1.44 -12.10
N TYR A 88 -14.52 1.29 -11.45
CA TYR A 88 -15.66 2.17 -11.59
C TYR A 88 -15.99 2.84 -10.26
N SER A 89 -16.47 4.08 -10.30
CA SER A 89 -17.20 4.68 -9.19
C SER A 89 -18.68 4.35 -9.33
N ALA A 90 -19.37 4.12 -8.21
CA ALA A 90 -20.82 3.89 -8.21
C ALA A 90 -21.47 4.39 -6.92
N THR A 91 -22.78 4.61 -6.98
CA THR A 91 -23.62 4.82 -5.81
C THR A 91 -24.30 3.49 -5.44
N TRP A 92 -23.99 2.95 -4.25
CA TRP A 92 -24.72 1.85 -3.63
C TRP A 92 -25.96 2.42 -2.93
N LYS A 93 -27.15 2.07 -3.44
CA LYS A 93 -28.44 2.64 -3.00
C LYS A 93 -28.73 2.37 -1.52
N ASP A 94 -28.64 1.12 -1.11
CA ASP A 94 -28.90 0.72 0.28
C ASP A 94 -27.68 0.98 1.16
N GLY A 95 -26.47 0.84 0.62
CA GLY A 95 -25.23 1.00 1.37
C GLY A 95 -24.94 -0.13 2.36
N PRO A 96 -23.81 -0.06 3.07
CA PRO A 96 -23.36 -1.11 3.97
C PRO A 96 -24.25 -1.22 5.21
N LEU A 97 -24.43 -2.45 5.70
CA LEU A 97 -25.08 -2.69 6.97
C LEU A 97 -24.17 -2.24 8.12
N SER A 98 -24.65 -1.31 8.94
CA SER A 98 -23.95 -0.82 10.14
C SER A 98 -24.76 -1.12 11.39
N TYR A 99 -24.07 -1.41 12.50
CA TYR A 99 -24.71 -1.64 13.79
C TYR A 99 -24.56 -0.42 14.71
N ASP A 100 -25.65 0.30 14.94
CA ASP A 100 -25.73 1.39 15.91
C ASP A 100 -26.95 1.25 16.82
N CYS A 101 -26.83 0.39 17.83
CA CYS A 101 -27.93 -0.13 18.67
C CYS A 101 -28.99 -0.95 17.91
N GLU A 102 -29.26 -0.58 16.65
CA GLU A 102 -30.03 -1.30 15.64
C GLU A 102 -29.25 -1.33 14.32
N TYR A 103 -29.71 -2.17 13.38
CA TYR A 103 -29.12 -2.25 12.06
C TYR A 103 -29.63 -1.13 11.16
N ILE A 104 -28.71 -0.29 10.70
CA ILE A 104 -29.01 0.83 9.80
C ILE A 104 -28.24 0.69 8.48
N ARG A 105 -28.74 1.38 7.45
CA ARG A 105 -28.20 1.38 6.09
C ARG A 105 -28.35 2.76 5.49
N ASP A 106 -27.25 3.32 5.02
CA ASP A 106 -27.21 4.62 4.37
C ASP A 106 -26.51 4.52 3.02
N LYS A 107 -27.11 5.18 2.01
CA LYS A 107 -26.53 5.29 0.67
C LYS A 107 -25.06 5.68 0.75
N LYS A 108 -24.21 4.95 0.02
CA LYS A 108 -22.77 5.18 0.00
C LYS A 108 -22.20 5.19 -1.42
N LYS A 109 -21.21 6.05 -1.64
CA LYS A 109 -20.37 6.00 -2.84
C LYS A 109 -19.26 4.96 -2.64
N VAL A 110 -19.08 4.10 -3.63
CA VAL A 110 -18.17 2.94 -3.58
C VAL A 110 -17.30 2.87 -4.85
N ALA A 111 -16.17 2.19 -4.75
CA ALA A 111 -15.37 1.79 -5.88
C ALA A 111 -15.67 0.33 -6.25
N LEU A 112 -15.90 0.05 -7.52
CA LEU A 112 -16.13 -1.27 -8.07
C LEU A 112 -14.89 -1.71 -8.85
N LYS A 113 -14.13 -2.68 -8.33
CA LYS A 113 -12.99 -3.27 -9.03
C LYS A 113 -13.45 -4.52 -9.75
N GLN A 114 -13.54 -4.45 -11.08
CA GLN A 114 -13.91 -5.59 -11.93
C GLN A 114 -12.65 -6.18 -12.57
N LEU A 115 -12.30 -7.41 -12.19
CA LEU A 115 -11.16 -8.11 -12.78
C LEU A 115 -11.50 -8.63 -14.18
N TYR A 116 -10.52 -8.63 -15.08
CA TYR A 116 -10.68 -9.25 -16.40
C TYR A 116 -10.77 -10.78 -16.28
N ASN A 117 -11.56 -11.40 -17.16
CA ASN A 117 -11.70 -12.86 -17.28
C ASN A 117 -12.01 -13.55 -15.93
N SER A 118 -12.86 -12.92 -15.12
CA SER A 118 -13.26 -13.41 -13.80
C SER A 118 -14.69 -13.97 -13.83
N GLU A 119 -15.11 -14.55 -14.96
CA GLU A 119 -16.42 -15.18 -15.07
C GLU A 119 -16.56 -16.40 -14.14
N ASN A 120 -15.43 -17.07 -13.87
CA ASN A 120 -15.32 -18.15 -12.91
C ASN A 120 -14.56 -17.68 -11.68
N ILE A 121 -14.99 -18.13 -10.51
CA ILE A 121 -14.29 -17.83 -9.25
C ILE A 121 -12.96 -18.57 -9.20
N THR A 122 -11.89 -17.82 -8.95
CA THR A 122 -10.54 -18.37 -8.80
C THR A 122 -10.05 -18.22 -7.35
N ILE A 123 -9.06 -19.03 -6.96
CA ILE A 123 -8.46 -18.93 -5.63
C ILE A 123 -7.71 -17.60 -5.50
N GLU A 124 -7.12 -17.12 -6.60
CA GLU A 124 -6.42 -15.85 -6.71
C GLU A 124 -7.36 -14.67 -6.42
N PHE A 125 -8.56 -14.66 -7.02
CA PHE A 125 -9.58 -13.65 -6.72
C PHE A 125 -9.95 -13.63 -5.24
N LEU A 126 -10.21 -14.80 -4.65
CA LEU A 126 -10.56 -14.91 -3.23
C LEU A 126 -9.40 -14.50 -2.30
N ASN A 127 -8.16 -14.75 -2.69
CA ASN A 127 -6.98 -14.35 -1.94
C ASN A 127 -6.78 -12.83 -1.97
N GLU A 128 -7.02 -12.20 -3.12
CA GLU A 128 -7.02 -10.74 -3.22
C GLU A 128 -8.10 -10.12 -2.34
N VAL A 129 -9.34 -10.65 -2.37
CA VAL A 129 -10.44 -10.20 -1.51
C VAL A 129 -10.08 -10.31 -0.02
N LYS A 130 -9.37 -11.38 0.38
CA LYS A 130 -8.91 -11.56 1.77
C LYS A 130 -7.85 -10.54 2.20
N GLY A 131 -7.10 -9.96 1.27
CA GLY A 131 -6.07 -8.97 1.55
C GLY A 131 -6.64 -7.61 1.97
N TYR A 132 -7.89 -7.31 1.63
CA TYR A 132 -8.55 -6.07 2.02
C TYR A 132 -9.07 -6.11 3.46
N SER A 133 -9.21 -4.92 4.06
CA SER A 133 -9.68 -4.76 5.43
C SER A 133 -11.20 -4.84 5.53
N ILE A 134 -11.72 -5.49 6.58
CA ILE A 134 -13.10 -5.29 7.04
C ILE A 134 -13.19 -4.35 8.24
N GLY A 135 -12.07 -3.93 8.84
CA GLY A 135 -12.08 -2.97 9.94
C GLY A 135 -12.12 -1.54 9.40
N ILE A 136 -13.04 -0.72 9.92
CA ILE A 136 -13.06 0.72 9.64
C ILE A 136 -11.83 1.37 10.29
N PHE A 137 -11.23 2.34 9.60
CA PHE A 137 -10.00 3.06 10.00
C PHE A 137 -8.72 2.23 10.03
N LYS A 138 -8.69 1.07 9.37
CA LYS A 138 -7.42 0.41 9.12
C LYS A 138 -6.71 1.09 7.96
N TYR A 139 -5.39 1.17 8.04
CA TYR A 139 -4.51 1.72 7.02
C TYR A 139 -4.39 0.85 5.75
N VAL A 140 -5.34 -0.07 5.57
CA VAL A 140 -5.56 -0.91 4.39
C VAL A 140 -6.97 -0.65 3.90
N LEU A 141 -7.14 -0.46 2.58
CA LEU A 141 -8.42 -0.12 1.98
C LEU A 141 -9.52 -1.12 2.39
N SER A 142 -10.67 -0.57 2.76
CA SER A 142 -11.81 -1.35 3.22
C SER A 142 -12.57 -2.01 2.06
N ILE A 143 -13.06 -3.22 2.30
CA ILE A 143 -13.94 -3.97 1.39
C ILE A 143 -15.31 -4.21 2.03
N TYR A 144 -16.37 -3.95 1.26
CA TYR A 144 -17.75 -4.18 1.65
C TYR A 144 -18.29 -5.54 1.26
N GLY A 145 -17.78 -6.10 0.17
CA GLY A 145 -18.34 -7.33 -0.36
C GLY A 145 -17.94 -7.67 -1.77
N ILE A 146 -18.66 -8.63 -2.32
CA ILE A 146 -18.54 -9.09 -3.71
C ILE A 146 -19.86 -8.87 -4.42
N SER A 147 -19.78 -8.55 -5.71
CA SER A 147 -20.88 -8.55 -6.64
C SER A 147 -20.49 -9.31 -7.91
N GLN A 148 -21.42 -9.46 -8.84
CA GLN A 148 -21.15 -9.99 -10.17
C GLN A 148 -21.90 -9.18 -11.22
N ASN A 149 -21.19 -8.71 -12.23
CA ASN A 149 -21.78 -7.97 -13.32
C ASN A 149 -22.69 -8.92 -14.15
N PRO A 150 -23.99 -8.63 -14.31
CA PRO A 150 -24.91 -9.52 -14.99
C PRO A 150 -24.64 -9.64 -16.49
N ASP A 151 -24.01 -8.63 -17.11
CA ASP A 151 -23.75 -8.60 -18.55
C ASP A 151 -22.45 -9.33 -18.88
N THR A 152 -21.37 -9.02 -18.16
CA THR A 152 -20.04 -9.59 -18.43
C THR A 152 -19.77 -10.89 -17.66
N LYS A 153 -20.59 -11.21 -16.65
CA LYS A 153 -20.40 -12.32 -15.68
C LYS A 153 -19.15 -12.23 -14.81
N ASN A 154 -18.33 -11.20 -15.00
CA ASN A 154 -17.15 -10.96 -14.16
C ASN A 154 -17.54 -10.64 -12.72
N TYR A 155 -16.77 -11.21 -11.78
CA TYR A 155 -16.86 -10.84 -10.38
C TYR A 155 -16.31 -9.43 -10.14
N VAL A 156 -16.91 -8.74 -9.18
CA VAL A 156 -16.63 -7.34 -8.84
C VAL A 156 -16.41 -7.25 -7.34
N MET A 157 -15.28 -6.65 -6.94
CA MET A 157 -15.05 -6.28 -5.55
C MET A 157 -15.66 -4.91 -5.27
N VAL A 158 -16.34 -4.77 -4.14
CA VAL A 158 -16.98 -3.53 -3.72
C VAL A 158 -16.16 -2.91 -2.60
N LEU A 159 -15.38 -1.89 -2.93
CA LEU A 159 -14.39 -1.26 -2.07
C LEU A 159 -14.87 0.12 -1.60
N ASP A 160 -14.27 0.62 -0.52
CA ASP A 160 -14.46 2.02 -0.15
C ASP A 160 -13.91 2.96 -1.22
N TYR A 161 -14.61 4.07 -1.43
CA TYR A 161 -14.23 5.04 -2.45
C TYR A 161 -13.29 6.08 -1.85
N ALA A 162 -12.04 6.07 -2.31
CA ALA A 162 -11.04 7.06 -1.90
C ALA A 162 -11.24 8.39 -2.64
N GLU A 163 -11.87 9.38 -2.00
CA GLU A 163 -12.19 10.68 -2.62
C GLU A 163 -10.93 11.50 -2.98
N GLY A 164 -9.82 11.27 -2.27
CA GLY A 164 -8.55 11.94 -2.55
C GLY A 164 -7.76 11.32 -3.70
N GLY A 165 -8.13 10.12 -4.16
CA GLY A 165 -7.38 9.40 -5.20
C GLY A 165 -6.02 8.88 -4.69
N ASP A 166 -5.10 8.61 -5.62
CA ASP A 166 -3.77 8.10 -5.29
C ASP A 166 -2.82 9.16 -4.71
N LEU A 167 -1.83 8.72 -3.93
CA LEU A 167 -0.86 9.56 -3.24
C LEU A 167 -0.10 10.48 -4.21
N TYR A 168 0.16 10.02 -5.44
CA TYR A 168 0.85 10.85 -6.43
C TYR A 168 0.01 12.06 -6.84
N ASN A 169 -1.24 11.85 -7.22
CA ASN A 169 -2.15 12.94 -7.56
C ASN A 169 -2.43 13.83 -6.34
N TRP A 170 -2.52 13.22 -5.17
CA TRP A 170 -2.72 13.91 -3.90
C TRP A 170 -1.61 14.91 -3.58
N VAL A 171 -0.35 14.43 -3.54
CA VAL A 171 0.81 15.26 -3.22
C VAL A 171 0.98 16.37 -4.25
N ASN A 172 0.78 16.09 -5.54
CA ASN A 172 0.84 17.13 -6.58
C ASN A 172 -0.20 18.22 -6.41
N LYS A 173 -1.43 17.85 -6.01
CA LYS A 173 -2.53 18.79 -5.83
C LYS A 173 -2.31 19.75 -4.65
N TYR A 174 -1.70 19.25 -3.57
CA TYR A 174 -1.55 19.99 -2.32
C TYR A 174 -0.11 20.39 -2.00
N TYR A 175 0.86 20.16 -2.89
CA TYR A 175 2.30 20.29 -2.62
C TYR A 175 2.68 21.59 -1.87
N ASN A 176 2.11 22.72 -2.27
CA ASN A 176 2.37 24.03 -1.69
C ASN A 176 1.79 24.27 -0.29
N LYS A 177 1.03 23.30 0.24
CA LYS A 177 0.37 23.32 1.55
C LYS A 177 0.80 22.16 2.44
N LEU A 178 1.59 21.22 1.94
CA LEU A 178 2.10 20.12 2.75
C LEU A 178 3.28 20.63 3.55
N ASP A 179 3.28 20.44 4.86
CA ASP A 179 4.45 20.63 5.73
C ASP A 179 5.07 19.26 6.08
N TRP A 180 6.17 19.26 6.81
CA TRP A 180 6.82 18.04 7.27
C TRP A 180 5.95 17.23 8.23
N LEU A 181 5.10 17.89 9.04
CA LEU A 181 4.22 17.20 9.97
C LEU A 181 3.19 16.34 9.20
N TYR A 182 2.64 16.88 8.11
CA TYR A 182 1.78 16.14 7.20
C TYR A 182 2.52 14.96 6.57
N ASN A 183 3.73 15.19 6.07
CA ASN A 183 4.56 14.14 5.46
C ASN A 183 4.82 12.98 6.42
N ILE A 184 5.13 13.27 7.69
CA ILE A 184 5.33 12.24 8.74
C ILE A 184 4.02 11.47 8.98
N LYS A 185 2.88 12.15 9.16
CA LYS A 185 1.58 11.50 9.37
C LYS A 185 1.18 10.59 8.21
N ALA A 186 1.45 11.04 6.99
CA ALA A 186 1.19 10.26 5.78
C ALA A 186 2.05 8.99 5.76
N LEU A 187 3.35 9.10 6.03
CA LEU A 187 4.26 7.95 6.09
C LEU A 187 3.92 7.00 7.23
N LEU A 188 3.48 7.50 8.37
CA LEU A 188 3.00 6.68 9.49
C LEU A 188 1.81 5.83 9.04
N SER A 189 0.80 6.45 8.41
CA SER A 189 -0.34 5.72 7.86
C SER A 189 0.08 4.65 6.84
N ILE A 190 1.01 4.99 5.95
CA ILE A 190 1.50 4.08 4.90
C ILE A 190 2.25 2.88 5.52
N ILE A 191 3.15 3.11 6.49
CA ILE A 191 3.92 2.02 7.10
C ILE A 191 3.06 1.15 7.98
N GLU A 192 2.07 1.71 8.69
CA GLU A 192 1.11 0.92 9.46
C GLU A 192 0.27 0.01 8.57
N GLY A 193 -0.13 0.50 7.39
CA GLY A 193 -0.81 -0.32 6.39
C GLY A 193 0.06 -1.46 5.87
N LEU A 194 1.33 -1.18 5.58
CA LEU A 194 2.28 -2.21 5.15
C LEU A 194 2.61 -3.21 6.27
N GLU A 195 2.72 -2.75 7.52
CA GLU A 195 2.91 -3.58 8.71
C GLU A 195 1.76 -4.60 8.85
N ILE A 196 0.51 -4.16 8.69
CA ILE A 196 -0.66 -5.05 8.72
C ILE A 196 -0.54 -6.15 7.66
N VAL A 197 -0.13 -5.80 6.43
CA VAL A 197 0.11 -6.79 5.37
C VAL A 197 1.23 -7.76 5.78
N HIS A 198 2.32 -7.25 6.34
CA HIS A 198 3.47 -8.08 6.73
C HIS A 198 3.17 -9.00 7.92
N GLN A 199 2.33 -8.58 8.87
CA GLN A 199 1.91 -9.40 10.03
C GLN A 199 1.12 -10.65 9.61
N GLU A 200 0.43 -10.61 8.48
CA GLU A 200 -0.25 -11.77 7.88
C GLU A 200 0.70 -12.69 7.08
N ASN A 201 2.02 -12.49 7.20
CA ASN A 201 3.07 -13.16 6.41
C ASN A 201 2.89 -13.00 4.89
N MET A 202 2.36 -11.84 4.48
CA MET A 202 2.18 -11.48 3.07
C MET A 202 3.25 -10.47 2.64
N VAL A 203 3.45 -10.40 1.32
CA VAL A 203 4.26 -9.41 0.62
C VAL A 203 3.35 -8.71 -0.39
N HIS A 204 3.41 -7.38 -0.46
CA HIS A 204 2.55 -6.59 -1.34
C HIS A 204 2.97 -6.69 -2.81
N ARG A 205 4.29 -6.73 -3.08
CA ARG A 205 4.93 -6.93 -4.41
C ARG A 205 4.79 -5.82 -5.43
N ASP A 206 3.79 -4.95 -5.29
CA ASP A 206 3.57 -3.79 -6.15
C ASP A 206 3.30 -2.52 -5.33
N PHE A 207 4.17 -2.30 -4.34
CA PHE A 207 4.02 -1.20 -3.40
C PHE A 207 4.59 0.09 -3.98
N HIS A 208 3.74 1.05 -4.33
CA HIS A 208 4.16 2.33 -4.90
C HIS A 208 3.10 3.41 -4.66
N THR A 209 3.40 4.66 -5.00
CA THR A 209 2.52 5.82 -4.75
C THR A 209 1.15 5.75 -5.45
N GLY A 210 1.01 4.89 -6.47
CA GLY A 210 -0.25 4.68 -7.20
C GLY A 210 -1.19 3.70 -6.49
N ASN A 211 -0.65 2.83 -5.64
CA ASN A 211 -1.41 1.85 -4.84
C ASN A 211 -1.61 2.33 -3.38
N ILE A 212 -1.33 3.60 -3.11
CA ILE A 212 -1.59 4.27 -1.84
C ILE A 212 -2.66 5.32 -2.10
N LEU A 213 -3.78 5.27 -1.36
CA LEU A 213 -4.95 6.11 -1.61
C LEU A 213 -5.26 7.02 -0.42
N SER A 214 -5.63 8.26 -0.70
CA SER A 214 -6.19 9.18 0.28
C SER A 214 -7.72 9.07 0.33
N MET A 215 -8.27 8.76 1.50
CA MET A 215 -9.72 8.54 1.66
C MET A 215 -10.53 9.81 1.50
N TYR A 216 -9.96 10.97 1.84
CA TYR A 216 -10.64 12.25 1.84
C TYR A 216 -9.99 13.24 0.90
N ASN A 217 -10.78 14.21 0.43
CA ASN A 217 -10.31 15.28 -0.43
C ASN A 217 -10.01 16.59 0.30
N THR A 218 -9.55 16.49 1.55
CA THR A 218 -9.16 17.62 2.41
C THR A 218 -7.83 17.35 3.13
N LEU A 219 -7.12 18.40 3.55
CA LEU A 219 -5.91 18.27 4.37
C LEU A 219 -6.23 18.03 5.85
N ASP A 220 -7.44 18.39 6.30
CA ASP A 220 -7.87 18.23 7.68
C ASP A 220 -8.06 16.76 8.08
N ASN A 221 -8.26 15.87 7.10
CA ASN A 221 -8.43 14.44 7.32
C ASN A 221 -7.49 13.66 6.40
N TYR A 222 -6.43 13.11 6.99
CA TYR A 222 -5.27 12.56 6.30
C TYR A 222 -5.25 11.03 6.26
N ILE A 223 -6.41 10.37 6.37
CA ILE A 223 -6.46 8.91 6.30
C ILE A 223 -5.97 8.44 4.92
N ILE A 224 -4.76 7.90 4.92
CA ILE A 224 -4.11 7.28 3.79
C ILE A 224 -4.11 5.77 4.02
N CYS A 225 -4.38 5.00 2.98
CA CYS A 225 -4.44 3.56 3.05
C CYS A 225 -3.69 2.88 1.92
N VAL A 226 -3.17 1.70 2.21
CA VAL A 226 -2.61 0.77 1.25
C VAL A 226 -3.75 0.08 0.50
N SER A 227 -3.64 -0.01 -0.81
CA SER A 227 -4.66 -0.56 -1.71
C SER A 227 -4.05 -1.51 -2.73
N ASP A 228 -4.87 -2.02 -3.65
CA ASP A 228 -4.50 -2.98 -4.69
C ASP A 228 -3.78 -4.25 -4.18
N MET A 229 -4.56 -5.17 -3.63
CA MET A 229 -4.06 -6.44 -3.08
C MET A 229 -3.90 -7.54 -4.13
N GLY A 230 -4.00 -7.22 -5.43
CA GLY A 230 -4.07 -8.22 -6.51
C GLY A 230 -2.79 -9.00 -6.73
N LEU A 231 -1.64 -8.41 -6.41
CA LEU A 231 -0.33 -9.07 -6.48
C LEU A 231 0.17 -9.52 -5.10
N CYS A 232 -0.62 -9.31 -4.04
CA CYS A 232 -0.25 -9.72 -2.70
C CYS A 232 -0.18 -11.25 -2.61
N GLY A 233 0.93 -11.76 -2.06
CA GLY A 233 1.14 -13.19 -1.93
C GLY A 233 1.98 -13.55 -0.72
N LYS A 234 1.89 -14.81 -0.29
CA LYS A 234 2.72 -15.33 0.80
C LYS A 234 4.20 -15.21 0.46
N VAL A 235 5.03 -15.05 1.50
CA VAL A 235 6.48 -15.28 1.41
C VAL A 235 6.67 -16.70 0.83
N ASP A 236 7.46 -16.83 -0.24
CA ASP A 236 7.74 -18.09 -0.96
C ASP A 236 6.68 -18.62 -1.95
N SER A 237 5.64 -17.87 -2.32
CA SER A 237 4.77 -18.32 -3.43
C SER A 237 5.58 -18.49 -4.73
N THR A 238 5.36 -19.60 -5.41
CA THR A 238 6.22 -20.18 -6.45
C THR A 238 6.27 -19.43 -7.79
N ASP A 239 5.77 -18.21 -7.89
CA ASP A 239 5.80 -17.39 -9.12
C ASP A 239 7.19 -16.78 -9.35
N LYS A 240 8.19 -17.65 -9.46
CA LYS A 240 9.60 -17.29 -9.60
C LYS A 240 9.94 -16.72 -10.98
N THR A 241 9.00 -16.71 -11.92
CA THR A 241 9.30 -16.41 -13.33
C THR A 241 8.80 -15.06 -13.79
N GLU A 242 7.80 -14.45 -13.16
CA GLU A 242 7.24 -13.17 -13.61
C GLU A 242 7.50 -12.07 -12.57
N ILE A 243 8.21 -11.04 -13.00
CA ILE A 243 8.50 -9.84 -12.21
C ILE A 243 7.50 -8.78 -12.67
N TYR A 244 6.54 -8.43 -11.82
CA TYR A 244 5.60 -7.35 -12.07
C TYR A 244 5.85 -6.19 -11.13
N GLY A 245 5.71 -4.98 -11.64
CA GLY A 245 5.62 -3.79 -10.80
C GLY A 245 6.03 -2.53 -11.53
N VAL A 246 6.16 -1.45 -10.77
CA VAL A 246 6.70 -0.18 -11.26
C VAL A 246 8.22 -0.17 -11.06
N MET A 247 8.98 -0.29 -12.17
CA MET A 247 10.43 -0.55 -12.18
C MET A 247 11.25 0.21 -11.11
N PRO A 248 11.14 1.55 -10.94
CA PRO A 248 11.83 2.27 -9.87
C PRO A 248 11.59 1.79 -8.44
N TYR A 249 10.43 1.19 -8.16
CA TYR A 249 10.02 0.69 -6.84
C TYR A 249 10.36 -0.79 -6.65
N VAL A 250 10.81 -1.50 -7.69
CA VAL A 250 11.15 -2.93 -7.58
C VAL A 250 12.58 -3.09 -7.07
N ALA A 251 12.72 -3.87 -6.00
CA ALA A 251 13.99 -4.08 -5.32
C ALA A 251 15.06 -4.75 -6.22
N PRO A 252 16.36 -4.43 -6.04
CA PRO A 252 17.43 -4.91 -6.91
C PRO A 252 17.61 -6.43 -6.90
N GLU A 253 17.30 -7.11 -5.81
CA GLU A 253 17.32 -8.57 -5.73
C GLU A 253 16.17 -9.21 -6.51
N VAL A 254 15.00 -8.56 -6.54
CA VAL A 254 13.84 -9.01 -7.28
C VAL A 254 14.06 -8.81 -8.79
N LEU A 255 14.62 -7.67 -9.20
CA LEU A 255 15.03 -7.44 -10.59
C LEU A 255 16.02 -8.51 -11.08
N ARG A 256 16.89 -9.03 -10.20
CA ARG A 256 17.78 -10.17 -10.48
C ARG A 256 17.11 -11.53 -10.47
N GLY A 257 15.78 -11.58 -10.33
CA GLY A 257 14.99 -12.81 -10.35
C GLY A 257 14.94 -13.55 -9.01
N LYS A 258 15.36 -12.95 -7.89
CA LYS A 258 15.04 -13.53 -6.58
C LYS A 258 13.54 -13.34 -6.27
N PRO A 259 12.94 -14.22 -5.46
CA PRO A 259 11.55 -14.07 -5.06
C PRO A 259 11.29 -12.75 -4.31
N TYR A 260 10.06 -12.26 -4.39
CA TYR A 260 9.59 -11.18 -3.55
C TYR A 260 9.62 -11.57 -2.07
N THR A 261 10.13 -10.67 -1.25
CA THR A 261 10.16 -10.79 0.22
C THR A 261 9.60 -9.52 0.83
N GLN A 262 9.27 -9.53 2.13
CA GLN A 262 8.85 -8.32 2.84
C GLN A 262 9.90 -7.21 2.74
N ALA A 263 11.19 -7.56 2.73
CA ALA A 263 12.28 -6.59 2.52
C ALA A 263 12.22 -5.92 1.15
N ALA A 264 11.64 -6.55 0.13
CA ALA A 264 11.41 -5.93 -1.17
C ALA A 264 10.35 -4.82 -1.09
N ASP A 265 9.27 -5.02 -0.33
CA ASP A 265 8.29 -3.94 -0.08
C ASP A 265 8.93 -2.79 0.71
N ILE A 266 9.87 -3.08 1.63
CA ILE A 266 10.60 -2.04 2.37
C ILE A 266 11.49 -1.20 1.44
N TYR A 267 12.11 -1.82 0.42
CA TYR A 267 12.80 -1.05 -0.62
C TYR A 267 11.84 -0.09 -1.33
N SER A 268 10.65 -0.59 -1.69
CA SER A 268 9.63 0.23 -2.31
C SER A 268 9.14 1.37 -1.40
N PHE A 269 9.02 1.12 -0.08
CA PHE A 269 8.74 2.16 0.91
C PHE A 269 9.83 3.24 0.94
N GLY A 270 11.11 2.87 0.80
CA GLY A 270 12.20 3.84 0.66
C GLY A 270 12.04 4.76 -0.56
N MET A 271 11.53 4.24 -1.68
CA MET A 271 11.20 5.04 -2.86
C MET A 271 9.96 5.93 -2.67
N ILE A 272 9.00 5.50 -1.85
CA ILE A 272 7.86 6.32 -1.43
C ILE A 272 8.32 7.46 -0.52
N MET A 273 9.22 7.20 0.43
CA MET A 273 9.85 8.22 1.26
C MET A 273 10.54 9.28 0.38
N TYR A 274 11.34 8.86 -0.62
CA TYR A 274 11.93 9.80 -1.58
C TYR A 274 10.88 10.70 -2.25
N TYR A 275 9.76 10.12 -2.70
CA TYR A 275 8.67 10.87 -3.31
C TYR A 275 8.01 11.84 -2.32
N VAL A 276 7.74 11.43 -1.08
CA VAL A 276 7.12 12.28 -0.06
C VAL A 276 8.02 13.47 0.31
N ALA A 277 9.32 13.25 0.42
CA ALA A 277 10.28 14.30 0.73
C ALA A 277 10.43 15.34 -0.40
N THR A 278 10.40 14.89 -1.65
CA THR A 278 10.83 15.72 -2.79
C THR A 278 9.70 16.10 -3.76
N GLY A 279 8.57 15.41 -3.71
CA GLY A 279 7.53 15.42 -4.75
C GLY A 279 7.99 14.86 -6.10
N ARG A 280 9.22 14.35 -6.22
CA ARG A 280 9.82 13.87 -7.47
C ARG A 280 9.62 12.37 -7.61
N LYS A 281 9.18 11.94 -8.80
CA LYS A 281 9.11 10.51 -9.12
C LYS A 281 10.54 9.93 -9.19
N PRO A 282 10.82 8.78 -8.56
CA PRO A 282 12.12 8.13 -8.63
C PRO A 282 12.53 7.87 -10.10
N PHE A 283 13.75 8.26 -10.47
CA PHE A 283 14.31 8.10 -11.82
C PHE A 283 13.49 8.72 -12.97
N CYS A 284 12.76 9.80 -12.70
CA CYS A 284 11.92 10.46 -13.72
C CYS A 284 12.68 11.06 -14.90
N ASN A 285 14.00 11.23 -14.78
CA ASN A 285 14.86 11.84 -15.77
C ASN A 285 15.46 10.85 -16.79
N CYS A 286 15.21 9.55 -16.68
CA CYS A 286 15.74 8.55 -17.61
C CYS A 286 14.67 7.57 -18.13
N ALA A 287 15.03 6.82 -19.17
CA ALA A 287 14.19 5.74 -19.68
C ALA A 287 14.07 4.61 -18.65
N HIS A 288 12.88 4.02 -18.55
CA HIS A 288 12.69 2.82 -17.73
C HIS A 288 12.95 1.58 -18.59
N ASP A 289 14.23 1.30 -18.83
CA ASP A 289 14.74 0.23 -19.68
C ASP A 289 15.76 -0.66 -18.94
N GLU A 290 16.47 -1.50 -19.70
CA GLU A 290 17.52 -2.40 -19.17
C GLU A 290 18.69 -1.65 -18.53
N ILE A 291 18.99 -0.42 -18.96
CA ILE A 291 20.07 0.40 -18.40
C ILE A 291 19.69 0.84 -16.99
N LEU A 292 18.46 1.33 -16.80
CA LEU A 292 17.98 1.69 -15.46
C LEU A 292 17.96 0.48 -14.52
N VAL A 293 17.54 -0.69 -15.02
CA VAL A 293 17.56 -1.94 -14.25
C VAL A 293 18.98 -2.29 -13.80
N LEU A 294 19.97 -2.17 -14.68
CA LEU A 294 21.40 -2.36 -14.35
C LEU A 294 21.88 -1.34 -13.31
N ASP A 295 21.51 -0.07 -13.45
CA ASP A 295 21.92 1.00 -12.53
C ASP A 295 21.34 0.80 -11.13
N ILE A 296 20.05 0.48 -11.03
CA ILE A 296 19.41 0.13 -9.75
C ILE A 296 20.15 -1.05 -9.09
N CYS A 297 20.46 -2.07 -9.88
CA CYS A 297 21.19 -3.25 -9.43
C CYS A 297 22.62 -2.93 -8.97
N LYS A 298 23.29 -1.95 -9.58
CA LYS A 298 24.62 -1.45 -9.18
C LYS A 298 24.59 -0.55 -7.94
N GLY A 299 23.41 -0.24 -7.43
CA GLY A 299 23.26 0.60 -6.24
C GLY A 299 23.01 2.07 -6.54
N ILE A 300 22.78 2.45 -7.80
CA ILE A 300 22.37 3.83 -8.14
C ILE A 300 20.99 4.10 -7.53
N ARG A 301 20.82 5.30 -6.96
CA ARG A 301 19.59 5.77 -6.32
C ARG A 301 19.29 7.21 -6.74
N PRO A 302 18.03 7.67 -6.64
CA PRO A 302 17.70 9.08 -6.86
C PRO A 302 18.44 10.01 -5.88
N GLU A 303 18.85 11.19 -6.36
CA GLU A 303 19.58 12.17 -5.56
C GLU A 303 18.65 13.00 -4.66
N ILE A 304 19.01 13.08 -3.37
CA ILE A 304 18.43 13.97 -2.36
C ILE A 304 19.57 14.49 -1.46
N ASN A 305 19.51 15.77 -1.12
CA ASN A 305 20.53 16.45 -0.32
C ASN A 305 19.95 16.89 1.04
N GLU A 306 20.79 17.00 2.06
CA GLU A 306 20.42 17.31 3.45
C GLU A 306 19.64 18.62 3.70
N PRO A 307 19.65 19.66 2.85
CA PRO A 307 18.70 20.76 3.05
C PRO A 307 17.28 20.44 2.55
N GLU A 308 17.11 19.53 1.58
CA GLU A 308 15.79 19.17 1.04
C GLU A 308 14.97 18.30 2.01
N ALA A 309 15.64 17.55 2.89
CA ALA A 309 15.01 16.70 3.88
C ALA A 309 15.88 16.50 5.12
N PRO A 310 15.29 16.28 6.31
CA PRO A 310 16.03 16.05 7.55
C PRO A 310 17.02 14.90 7.41
N LYS A 311 18.17 15.01 8.05
CA LYS A 311 19.21 13.98 7.96
C LYS A 311 18.74 12.64 8.52
N CYS A 312 18.08 12.64 9.68
CA CYS A 312 17.48 11.44 10.28
C CYS A 312 16.50 10.73 9.34
N TYR A 313 15.73 11.51 8.57
CA TYR A 313 14.82 11.02 7.55
C TYR A 313 15.57 10.39 6.38
N ILE A 314 16.59 11.09 5.85
CA ILE A 314 17.41 10.61 4.74
C ILE A 314 18.12 9.30 5.12
N ASP A 315 18.62 9.20 6.36
CA ASP A 315 19.29 8.00 6.86
C ASP A 315 18.33 6.81 6.95
N LEU A 316 17.11 7.00 7.47
CA LEU A 316 16.08 5.96 7.47
C LEU A 316 15.69 5.54 6.05
N MET A 317 15.42 6.50 5.18
CA MET A 317 15.12 6.24 3.76
C MET A 317 16.25 5.43 3.10
N LYS A 318 17.51 5.77 3.39
CA LYS A 318 18.68 5.07 2.86
C LYS A 318 18.82 3.64 3.38
N ARG A 319 18.42 3.39 4.62
CA ARG A 319 18.33 2.03 5.18
C ARG A 319 17.24 1.22 4.48
N CYS A 320 16.07 1.82 4.22
CA CYS A 320 14.95 1.15 3.54
C CYS A 320 15.32 0.68 2.12
N TRP A 321 16.00 1.50 1.32
CA TRP A 321 16.36 1.13 -0.07
C TRP A 321 17.76 0.50 -0.22
N ASN A 322 18.33 -0.05 0.86
CA ASN A 322 19.65 -0.69 0.85
C ASN A 322 19.70 -1.81 -0.20
N SER A 323 20.81 -1.94 -0.93
CA SER A 323 20.94 -3.00 -1.95
C SER A 323 20.90 -4.41 -1.35
N ASN A 324 21.39 -4.60 -0.13
CA ASN A 324 21.27 -5.86 0.59
C ASN A 324 19.93 -5.88 1.36
N PRO A 325 18.99 -6.80 1.05
CA PRO A 325 17.71 -6.89 1.74
C PRO A 325 17.84 -7.15 3.25
N ASN A 326 18.89 -7.82 3.71
CA ASN A 326 19.11 -8.11 5.13
C ASN A 326 19.45 -6.87 5.96
N ASN A 327 19.92 -5.80 5.32
CA ASN A 327 20.26 -4.54 5.97
C ASN A 327 19.05 -3.58 6.04
N ARG A 328 17.89 -3.98 5.50
CA ARG A 328 16.67 -3.17 5.53
C ARG A 328 15.93 -3.42 6.86
N PRO A 329 15.42 -2.37 7.52
CA PRO A 329 14.64 -2.53 8.75
C PRO A 329 13.29 -3.22 8.45
N LYS A 330 12.66 -3.77 9.50
CA LYS A 330 11.30 -4.31 9.39
C LYS A 330 10.26 -3.18 9.42
N ALA A 331 9.06 -3.43 8.91
CA ALA A 331 7.97 -2.45 8.96
C ALA A 331 7.67 -1.94 10.39
N THR A 332 7.73 -2.84 11.38
CA THR A 332 7.57 -2.51 12.81
C THR A 332 8.61 -1.51 13.30
N GLU A 333 9.88 -1.70 12.93
CA GLU A 333 10.98 -0.82 13.34
C GLU A 333 10.88 0.55 12.63
N ILE A 334 10.49 0.56 11.36
CA ILE A 334 10.27 1.80 10.62
C ILE A 334 9.13 2.60 11.25
N LYS A 335 8.04 1.94 11.65
CA LYS A 335 6.93 2.57 12.35
C LYS A 335 7.38 3.25 13.63
N GLU A 336 8.10 2.54 14.50
CA GLU A 336 8.64 3.10 15.75
C GLU A 336 9.51 4.34 15.51
N LEU A 337 10.34 4.33 14.46
CA LEU A 337 11.18 5.47 14.08
C LEU A 337 10.37 6.66 13.54
N ILE A 338 9.31 6.41 12.76
CA ILE A 338 8.43 7.47 12.25
C ILE A 338 7.55 8.04 13.37
N GLU A 339 7.10 7.21 14.31
CA GLU A 339 6.43 7.66 15.54
C GLU A 339 7.34 8.55 16.37
N LEU A 340 8.63 8.23 16.47
CA LEU A 340 9.62 9.10 17.11
C LEU A 340 9.73 10.45 16.39
N PHE A 341 9.82 10.46 15.04
CA PHE A 341 9.81 11.72 14.28
C PHE A 341 8.55 12.54 14.54
N TYR A 342 7.40 11.88 14.60
CA TYR A 342 6.12 12.51 14.88
C TYR A 342 6.08 13.11 16.28
N ASP A 343 6.38 12.33 17.31
CA ASP A 343 6.31 12.77 18.71
C ASP A 343 7.29 13.92 18.96
N SER A 344 8.49 13.87 18.38
CA SER A 344 9.51 14.93 18.46
C SER A 344 9.08 16.22 17.77
N TYR A 345 8.62 16.16 16.52
CA TYR A 345 8.29 17.36 15.73
C TYR A 345 6.92 17.97 16.09
N SER A 346 5.96 17.15 16.53
CA SER A 346 4.63 17.63 16.94
C SER A 346 4.57 18.20 18.35
N SER A 347 5.70 18.24 19.08
CA SER A 347 5.80 18.69 20.48
C SER A 347 4.94 17.88 21.46
N ASN A 348 4.62 16.62 21.13
CA ASN A 348 3.78 15.71 21.93
C ASN A 348 4.64 14.75 22.80
N LEU A 349 5.58 15.29 23.57
CA LEU A 349 6.54 14.47 24.34
C LEU A 349 5.90 13.75 25.54
N LYS A 350 6.28 12.47 25.73
CA LYS A 350 5.76 11.60 26.79
C LYS A 350 6.72 11.43 28.00
N SER A 351 8.00 11.85 27.94
CA SER A 351 8.92 11.73 29.09
C SER A 351 10.19 12.63 29.02
N GLU A 352 10.80 12.94 30.19
CA GLU A 352 12.04 13.75 30.36
C GLU A 352 13.34 13.05 29.86
N LYS A 353 13.34 11.73 29.63
CA LYS A 353 14.57 10.96 29.31
C LYS A 353 14.96 10.99 27.83
N ASP A 354 14.05 11.40 26.96
CA ASP A 354 14.19 11.41 25.50
C ASP A 354 14.48 12.81 24.93
N GLU A 355 14.68 13.82 25.80
CA GLU A 355 14.72 15.24 25.41
C GLU A 355 15.84 15.58 24.42
N LEU A 356 17.04 15.04 24.58
CA LEU A 356 18.18 15.43 23.73
C LEU A 356 18.09 14.87 22.29
N LEU A 357 17.72 13.60 22.14
CA LEU A 357 17.52 12.98 20.82
C LEU A 357 16.32 13.62 20.12
N SER A 358 15.25 13.89 20.88
CA SER A 358 14.07 14.56 20.36
C SER A 358 14.37 15.99 19.92
N PHE A 359 15.24 16.71 20.62
CA PHE A 359 15.63 18.07 20.27
C PHE A 359 16.40 18.09 18.94
N ASP A 360 17.38 17.20 18.75
CA ASP A 360 18.13 17.09 17.49
C ASP A 360 17.22 16.73 16.31
N ILE A 361 16.26 15.81 16.51
CA ILE A 361 15.28 15.47 15.47
C ILE A 361 14.42 16.69 15.12
N ASN A 362 13.86 17.38 16.12
CA ASN A 362 13.04 18.57 15.89
C ASN A 362 13.79 19.66 15.11
N GLU A 363 15.03 19.96 15.52
CA GLU A 363 15.88 20.95 14.86
C GLU A 363 16.14 20.59 13.38
N GLN A 364 16.35 19.31 13.07
CA GLN A 364 16.53 18.87 11.67
C GLN A 364 15.26 19.06 10.83
N PHE A 365 14.07 18.81 11.39
CA PHE A 365 12.80 19.04 10.70
C PHE A 365 12.49 20.53 10.52
N GLU A 366 12.72 21.36 11.53
CA GLU A 366 12.58 22.82 11.42
C GLU A 366 13.47 23.40 10.31
N LYS A 367 14.76 23.02 10.29
CA LYS A 367 15.69 23.46 9.23
C LYS A 367 15.25 23.05 7.82
N ALA A 368 14.73 21.83 7.68
CA ALA A 368 14.24 21.34 6.39
C ALA A 368 12.96 22.08 5.93
N GLU A 369 12.07 22.45 6.87
CA GLU A 369 10.90 23.27 6.57
C GLU A 369 11.32 24.69 6.15
N GLU A 370 12.19 25.35 6.92
CA GLU A 370 12.72 26.67 6.59
C GLU A 370 13.41 26.71 5.22
N TYR A 371 14.19 25.67 4.90
CA TYR A 371 14.82 25.54 3.59
C TYR A 371 13.79 25.42 2.48
N LYS A 372 12.76 24.60 2.68
CA LYS A 372 11.68 24.40 1.71
C LYS A 372 10.91 25.68 1.45
N GLU A 373 10.58 26.44 2.49
CA GLU A 373 9.92 27.75 2.36
C GLU A 373 10.80 28.75 1.61
N SER A 374 12.09 28.81 1.96
CA SER A 374 13.05 29.75 1.36
C SER A 374 13.39 29.42 -0.10
N ASN A 375 13.32 28.14 -0.49
CA ASN A 375 13.70 27.65 -1.81
C ASN A 375 12.51 27.11 -2.61
N PHE A 376 11.27 27.50 -2.24
CA PHE A 376 10.04 26.93 -2.78
C PHE A 376 10.01 26.91 -4.31
N LEU A 377 10.31 28.04 -4.97
CA LEU A 377 10.29 28.15 -6.43
C LEU A 377 11.28 27.20 -7.12
N PHE A 378 12.49 27.09 -6.56
CA PHE A 378 13.52 26.19 -7.08
C PHE A 378 13.11 24.71 -6.95
N LEU A 379 12.57 24.33 -5.79
CA LEU A 379 12.10 22.96 -5.55
C LEU A 379 10.88 22.63 -6.43
N GLU A 380 10.00 23.60 -6.65
CA GLU A 380 8.85 23.44 -7.55
C GLU A 380 9.28 23.23 -9.00
N GLU A 381 10.26 23.99 -9.51
CA GLU A 381 10.81 23.78 -10.85
C GLU A 381 11.46 22.40 -10.99
N LYS A 382 12.23 21.97 -9.99
CA LYS A 382 12.84 20.63 -9.93
C LYS A 382 11.78 19.52 -9.91
N ARG A 383 10.65 19.75 -9.23
CA ARG A 383 9.50 18.82 -9.17
C ARG A 383 8.79 18.70 -10.52
N GLN A 384 8.58 19.83 -11.19
CA GLN A 384 7.85 19.91 -12.46
C GLN A 384 8.72 19.58 -13.69
N SER A 385 10.00 19.27 -13.47
CA SER A 385 10.92 18.85 -14.52
C SER A 385 10.33 17.72 -15.36
N ALA A 386 10.51 17.83 -16.68
CA ALA A 386 9.87 16.92 -17.62
C ALA A 386 10.27 15.46 -17.33
N THR A 387 9.26 14.61 -17.19
CA THR A 387 9.48 13.17 -17.11
C THR A 387 9.94 12.66 -18.47
N HIS A 388 10.98 11.83 -18.48
CA HIS A 388 11.49 11.23 -19.70
C HIS A 388 10.37 10.46 -20.42
N PRO A 389 10.20 10.58 -21.74
CA PRO A 389 9.05 10.01 -22.46
C PRO A 389 8.95 8.49 -22.39
N GLN A 390 10.07 7.81 -22.08
CA GLN A 390 10.13 6.35 -21.88
C GLN A 390 10.09 5.92 -20.40
N ALA A 391 9.86 6.86 -19.47
CA ALA A 391 9.62 6.54 -18.08
C ALA A 391 8.18 6.08 -17.88
N VAL A 392 7.99 4.93 -17.22
CA VAL A 392 6.68 4.29 -17.02
C VAL A 392 6.45 4.05 -15.53
N TYR A 393 5.38 4.66 -15.00
CA TYR A 393 4.99 4.60 -13.58
C TYR A 393 3.73 3.77 -13.32
N THR A 394 3.37 2.91 -14.29
CA THR A 394 2.30 1.93 -14.16
C THR A 394 2.91 0.54 -14.09
N SER A 395 2.27 -0.33 -13.30
CA SER A 395 2.72 -1.72 -13.12
C SER A 395 2.71 -2.47 -14.46
N ARG A 396 3.79 -3.20 -14.75
CA ARG A 396 3.97 -3.99 -15.98
C ARG A 396 4.94 -5.16 -15.76
N LEU A 397 4.93 -6.11 -16.69
CA LEU A 397 5.92 -7.20 -16.71
C LEU A 397 7.32 -6.64 -17.00
N LEU A 398 8.27 -6.90 -16.11
CA LEU A 398 9.64 -6.38 -16.17
C LEU A 398 10.67 -7.39 -16.71
N ASN A 399 10.30 -8.67 -16.83
CA ASN A 399 11.16 -9.71 -17.39
C ASN A 399 11.87 -9.35 -18.70
N PRO A 400 11.26 -8.63 -19.66
CA PRO A 400 11.96 -8.21 -20.87
C PRO A 400 13.23 -7.37 -20.62
N PHE A 401 13.30 -6.64 -19.49
CA PHE A 401 14.40 -5.75 -19.14
C PHE A 401 15.44 -6.41 -18.21
N THR A 402 15.18 -7.63 -17.73
CA THR A 402 16.03 -8.32 -16.73
C THR A 402 16.79 -9.52 -17.31
N LYS A 403 16.57 -9.88 -18.58
CA LYS A 403 17.11 -11.10 -19.20
C LYS A 403 18.63 -11.21 -19.13
N ASP A 404 19.31 -10.09 -19.35
CA ASP A 404 20.77 -10.03 -19.43
C ASP A 404 21.43 -9.61 -18.10
N LEU A 405 20.65 -9.56 -17.01
CA LEU A 405 21.20 -9.26 -15.70
C LEU A 405 22.09 -10.41 -15.20
N PRO A 406 23.30 -10.10 -14.71
CA PRO A 406 24.13 -11.10 -14.06
C PRO A 406 23.42 -11.66 -12.82
N LYS A 407 23.30 -12.99 -12.73
CA LYS A 407 22.70 -13.71 -11.59
C LYS A 407 23.60 -13.75 -10.35
N TYR A 408 24.49 -12.78 -10.16
CA TYR A 408 25.43 -12.80 -9.04
C TYR A 408 24.71 -12.54 -7.71
N ASP A 409 25.09 -13.31 -6.71
CA ASP A 409 24.56 -13.22 -5.37
C ASP A 409 25.35 -12.16 -4.58
N LEU A 410 24.73 -11.01 -4.28
CA LEU A 410 25.34 -9.94 -3.46
C LEU A 410 25.62 -10.37 -1.99
N ASN A 411 25.38 -11.64 -1.66
CA ASN A 411 25.82 -12.25 -0.41
C ASN A 411 27.33 -12.56 -0.37
N SER A 412 28.07 -12.44 -1.48
CA SER A 412 29.52 -12.34 -1.38
C SER A 412 29.87 -10.90 -1.01
N GLU A 413 30.41 -10.70 0.19
CA GLU A 413 31.29 -9.57 0.46
C GLU A 413 32.42 -9.59 -0.57
N CYS A 414 32.22 -8.98 -1.74
CA CYS A 414 33.28 -8.73 -2.68
C CYS A 414 33.28 -7.23 -2.95
N LEU A 415 33.98 -6.53 -2.05
CA LEU A 415 34.39 -5.15 -2.21
C LEU A 415 35.39 -4.96 -3.38
N ASP A 416 35.80 -6.04 -4.08
CA ASP A 416 36.84 -6.02 -5.12
C ASP A 416 36.49 -6.79 -6.41
N CYS A 417 35.24 -6.77 -6.88
CA CYS A 417 34.96 -7.18 -8.25
C CYS A 417 35.18 -5.99 -9.20
N GLU A 418 36.45 -5.73 -9.53
CA GLU A 418 36.82 -4.91 -10.69
C GLU A 418 36.01 -5.37 -11.91
N LEU A 419 35.32 -4.42 -12.52
CA LEU A 419 34.63 -4.55 -13.79
C LEU A 419 35.64 -4.99 -14.86
N PHE A 420 35.61 -6.27 -15.26
CA PHE A 420 36.05 -6.62 -16.60
C PHE A 420 35.00 -6.10 -17.58
N ILE A 421 35.12 -4.82 -17.95
CA ILE A 421 34.61 -4.32 -19.21
C ILE A 421 35.39 -5.09 -20.28
N SER A 422 34.77 -6.01 -20.99
CA SER A 422 35.33 -6.48 -22.25
C SER A 422 35.29 -5.30 -23.22
N SER A 423 36.38 -4.55 -23.28
CA SER A 423 36.70 -3.71 -24.41
C SER A 423 36.74 -4.59 -25.65
N ASN A 424 35.66 -4.59 -26.43
CA ASN A 424 35.66 -4.70 -27.89
C ASN A 424 34.22 -4.72 -28.43
N ASN A 425 33.64 -3.53 -28.57
CA ASN A 425 32.78 -3.27 -29.72
C ASN A 425 33.66 -3.34 -30.97
N PHE A 426 33.59 -4.42 -31.75
CA PHE A 426 33.71 -4.42 -33.22
C PHE A 426 33.46 -5.84 -33.75
N ILE A 427 32.40 -6.00 -34.54
CA ILE A 427 32.21 -7.16 -35.41
C ILE A 427 33.15 -6.96 -36.60
N TYR A 428 34.15 -7.83 -36.76
CA TYR A 428 34.78 -8.08 -38.05
C TYR A 428 34.77 -9.58 -38.35
N TYR A 429 34.04 -9.97 -39.39
CA TYR A 429 34.22 -11.26 -40.04
C TYR A 429 35.59 -11.25 -40.74
N LYS A 430 36.45 -12.18 -40.36
CA LYS A 430 37.51 -12.64 -41.25
C LYS A 430 37.74 -14.13 -41.05
N GLN A 431 37.06 -14.91 -41.88
CA GLN A 431 37.50 -16.24 -42.24
C GLN A 431 38.38 -16.07 -43.47
N LEU A 432 39.60 -16.60 -43.44
CA LEU A 432 40.18 -17.42 -44.51
C LEU A 432 41.63 -17.81 -44.19
N ASN A 433 41.80 -19.13 -44.21
CA ASN A 433 42.98 -20.00 -44.29
C ASN A 433 43.93 -20.08 -43.09
#